data_AF-A0A944KQJ8-F1
#
_entry.id   AF-A0A944KQJ8-F1
#
_cell.length_a   1.000
_cell.length_b   1.000
_cell.length_c   1.000
_cell.angle_alpha   90.00
_cell.angle_beta   90.00
_cell.angle_gamma   90.00
#
_symmetry.space_group_name_H-M   'P 1'
#
loop_
_entity.id
_entity.type
_entity.pdbx_description
1 polymer ?
#
loop_
_entity_poly.entity_id
_entity_poly.type
_entity_poly.pdbx_seq_one_letter_code
_entity_poly.pdbx_strand_id
1 'polypeptide(L)'
;MTASLNRPRPRIGLLGTGVAVARREGGALWDVGPHALSVLLPVLGDVTSVSAADGPGDTVHLALRHTSGASSTVTLSLSAPAEAAGATVELWGTQGETRLPSWGGGTGSFRAAVDALLDTVRTGEPHPCDATFGLRVTEILAEAELRLGR
;
A
#
# COMPACT_ATOMS: atom_id res chain seq x y z
N MET A 1 7.58 -10.16 -4.31
CA MET A 1 7.35 -10.36 -2.86
C MET A 1 5.99 -9.76 -2.48
N THR A 2 5.29 -10.29 -1.48
CA THR A 2 3.83 -10.10 -1.25
C THR A 2 3.52 -9.16 -0.08
N ALA A 3 2.61 -8.20 -0.25
CA ALA A 3 2.14 -7.29 0.81
C ALA A 3 0.63 -7.42 1.04
N SER A 4 0.21 -7.76 2.28
CA SER A 4 -1.19 -7.81 2.74
C SER A 4 -1.33 -7.15 4.12
N LEU A 5 -2.35 -6.30 4.31
CA LEU A 5 -2.62 -5.56 5.56
C LEU A 5 -4.02 -5.86 6.09
N ASN A 6 -4.16 -5.93 7.43
CA ASN A 6 -5.39 -6.30 8.12
C ASN A 6 -5.62 -5.48 9.41
N ARG A 7 -6.91 -5.21 9.71
CA ARG A 7 -7.53 -5.53 11.02
C ARG A 7 -9.02 -5.90 10.88
N PRO A 8 -9.54 -6.93 11.59
CA PRO A 8 -10.96 -7.09 11.87
C PRO A 8 -11.34 -6.61 13.29
N ARG A 9 -12.58 -6.17 13.47
CA ARG A 9 -13.29 -6.10 14.78
C ARG A 9 -14.57 -6.95 14.71
N PRO A 10 -15.05 -7.52 15.83
CA PRO A 10 -16.13 -8.50 15.84
C PRO A 10 -17.49 -7.87 15.49
N ARG A 11 -18.33 -8.63 14.78
CA ARG A 11 -19.73 -8.28 14.50
C ARG A 11 -20.61 -8.55 15.72
N ILE A 12 -21.16 -7.50 16.31
CA ILE A 12 -22.47 -7.52 16.97
C ILE A 12 -23.44 -6.84 15.99
N GLY A 13 -24.54 -7.52 15.68
CA GLY A 13 -25.51 -7.07 14.69
C GLY A 13 -26.32 -5.85 15.14
N LEU A 14 -26.54 -4.92 14.21
CA LEU A 14 -27.75 -4.11 14.14
C LEU A 14 -27.94 -3.64 12.69
N LEU A 15 -29.17 -3.74 12.18
CA LEU A 15 -29.57 -3.14 10.91
C LEU A 15 -29.35 -1.61 10.97
N GLY A 16 -28.72 -1.05 9.94
CA GLY A 16 -28.55 0.40 9.79
C GLY A 16 -28.18 0.74 8.35
N THR A 17 -29.08 1.48 7.69
CA THR A 17 -28.95 2.07 6.36
C THR A 17 -27.88 3.18 6.33
N GLY A 18 -26.91 3.13 5.41
CA GLY A 18 -26.12 4.31 5.01
C GLY A 18 -24.62 4.10 4.74
N VAL A 19 -24.26 4.20 3.46
CA VAL A 19 -23.01 4.73 2.85
C VAL A 19 -21.68 3.96 3.06
N ALA A 20 -21.25 3.24 2.01
CA ALA A 20 -19.97 3.41 1.29
C ALA A 20 -19.77 2.26 0.28
N VAL A 21 -20.19 2.48 -0.96
CA VAL A 21 -20.18 1.49 -2.06
C VAL A 21 -18.76 1.18 -2.59
N ALA A 22 -17.72 1.97 -2.24
CA ALA A 22 -16.40 1.87 -2.87
C ALA A 22 -15.51 0.67 -2.44
N ARG A 23 -15.74 0.03 -1.29
CA ARG A 23 -14.86 -1.06 -0.79
C ARG A 23 -14.99 -2.40 -1.52
N ARG A 24 -16.00 -2.57 -2.38
CA ARG A 24 -16.24 -3.84 -3.10
C ARG A 24 -15.75 -3.84 -4.55
N GLU A 25 -15.47 -2.67 -5.13
CA GLU A 25 -15.24 -2.57 -6.57
C GLU A 25 -13.74 -2.60 -6.94
N GLY A 26 -12.84 -2.16 -6.05
CA GLY A 26 -11.41 -2.05 -6.36
C GLY A 26 -10.49 -3.25 -5.97
N GLY A 27 -11.01 -4.26 -5.26
CA GLY A 27 -10.25 -5.46 -4.86
C GLY A 27 -8.96 -5.18 -4.06
N ALA A 28 -8.03 -6.15 -4.05
CA ALA A 28 -6.76 -6.03 -3.32
C ALA A 28 -5.87 -4.88 -3.82
N LEU A 29 -5.97 -4.52 -5.11
CA LEU A 29 -5.19 -3.43 -5.70
C LEU A 29 -5.44 -2.11 -4.95
N TRP A 30 -6.70 -1.74 -4.77
CA TRP A 30 -7.05 -0.46 -4.17
C TRP A 30 -7.04 -0.48 -2.63
N ASP A 31 -7.22 -1.64 -1.99
CA ASP A 31 -7.22 -1.73 -0.52
C ASP A 31 -5.80 -1.80 0.06
N VAL A 32 -4.95 -2.69 -0.46
CA VAL A 32 -3.59 -2.90 0.08
C VAL A 32 -2.46 -2.34 -0.79
N GLY A 33 -2.73 -2.02 -2.04
CA GLY A 33 -1.77 -1.36 -2.94
C GLY A 33 -1.24 -0.02 -2.44
N PRO A 34 -2.07 0.91 -1.89
CA PRO A 34 -1.57 2.19 -1.38
C PRO A 34 -0.50 2.01 -0.31
N HIS A 35 -0.68 1.01 0.55
CA HIS A 35 0.25 0.75 1.62
C HIS A 35 1.56 0.12 1.12
N ALA A 36 1.50 -0.81 0.16
CA ALA A 36 2.69 -1.37 -0.46
C ALA A 36 3.54 -0.27 -1.13
N LEU A 37 2.89 0.62 -1.89
CA LEU A 37 3.57 1.77 -2.52
C LEU A 37 4.12 2.76 -1.50
N SER A 38 3.41 2.98 -0.38
CA SER A 38 3.90 3.89 0.68
C SER A 38 5.22 3.46 1.32
N VAL A 39 5.54 2.17 1.28
CA VAL A 39 6.82 1.63 1.75
C VAL A 39 7.90 1.69 0.67
N LEU A 40 7.54 1.42 -0.59
CA LEU A 40 8.50 1.30 -1.68
C LEU A 40 8.98 2.65 -2.22
N LEU A 41 8.08 3.62 -2.43
CA LEU A 41 8.42 4.90 -3.07
C LEU A 41 9.48 5.70 -2.30
N PRO A 42 9.43 5.82 -0.96
CA PRO A 42 10.44 6.57 -0.21
C PRO A 42 11.84 5.95 -0.29
N VAL A 43 11.94 4.64 -0.54
CA VAL A 43 13.21 3.91 -0.54
C VAL A 43 13.78 3.76 -1.95
N LEU A 44 12.92 3.41 -2.91
CA LEU A 44 13.31 3.08 -4.29
C LEU A 44 13.13 4.26 -5.25
N GLY A 45 12.46 5.33 -4.84
CA GLY A 45 12.09 6.45 -5.70
C GLY A 45 10.78 6.21 -6.47
N ASP A 46 10.35 7.23 -7.20
CA ASP A 46 9.10 7.21 -7.95
C ASP A 46 9.07 6.12 -9.02
N VAL A 47 7.88 5.64 -9.37
CA VAL A 47 7.65 4.60 -10.37
C VAL A 47 7.69 5.21 -11.77
N THR A 48 8.53 4.65 -12.63
CA THR A 48 8.71 5.06 -14.03
C THR A 48 7.99 4.15 -15.02
N SER A 49 7.64 2.92 -14.63
CA SER A 49 6.81 2.03 -15.44
C SER A 49 6.07 1.02 -14.58
N VAL A 50 4.85 0.68 -14.99
CA VAL A 50 3.99 -0.31 -14.36
C VAL A 50 3.72 -1.45 -15.33
N SER A 51 3.86 -2.68 -14.85
CA SER A 51 3.24 -3.87 -15.45
C SER A 51 2.35 -4.53 -14.40
N ALA A 52 1.16 -4.96 -14.80
CA ALA A 52 0.20 -5.61 -13.90
C ALA A 52 -0.33 -6.89 -14.53
N ALA A 53 -0.63 -7.88 -13.70
CA ALA A 53 -1.29 -9.11 -14.10
C ALA A 53 -2.23 -9.60 -12.99
N ASP A 54 -3.35 -10.18 -13.40
CA ASP A 54 -4.26 -10.86 -12.48
C ASP A 54 -3.71 -12.21 -12.03
N GLY A 55 -3.92 -12.51 -10.76
CA GLY A 55 -3.69 -13.82 -10.16
C GLY A 55 -5.02 -14.48 -9.74
N PRO A 56 -4.95 -15.60 -8.99
CA PRO A 56 -6.15 -16.26 -8.48
C PRO A 56 -6.95 -15.37 -7.52
N GLY A 57 -8.28 -15.45 -7.61
CA GLY A 57 -9.18 -14.69 -6.74
C GLY A 57 -9.11 -13.19 -7.01
N ASP A 58 -8.79 -12.42 -5.97
CA ASP A 58 -8.57 -10.97 -6.08
C ASP A 58 -7.08 -10.59 -6.16
N THR A 59 -6.21 -11.58 -6.40
CA THR A 59 -4.77 -11.37 -6.39
C THR A 59 -4.33 -10.51 -7.57
N VAL A 60 -3.48 -9.51 -7.31
CA VAL A 60 -2.83 -8.70 -8.35
C VAL A 60 -1.32 -8.79 -8.18
N HIS A 61 -0.62 -9.00 -9.29
CA HIS A 61 0.83 -8.96 -9.39
C HIS A 61 1.26 -7.69 -10.12
N LEU A 62 2.17 -6.92 -9.52
CA LEU A 62 2.79 -5.75 -10.12
C LEU A 62 4.28 -5.96 -10.30
N ALA A 63 4.82 -5.50 -11.43
CA ALA A 63 6.24 -5.29 -11.63
C ALA A 63 6.49 -3.81 -11.94
N LEU A 64 7.33 -3.17 -11.13
CA LEU A 64 7.56 -1.73 -11.14
C LEU A 64 9.02 -1.41 -11.45
N ARG A 65 9.26 -0.37 -12.23
CA ARG A 65 10.59 0.26 -12.40
C ARG A 65 10.60 1.57 -11.66
N HIS A 66 11.75 1.93 -11.06
CA HIS A 66 11.88 3.12 -10.24
C HIS A 66 12.94 4.09 -10.78
N THR A 67 12.83 5.37 -10.41
CA THR A 67 13.79 6.42 -10.80
C THR A 67 15.21 6.17 -10.29
N SER A 68 15.38 5.43 -9.19
CA SER A 68 16.71 4.99 -8.71
C SER A 68 17.42 3.98 -9.62
N GLY A 69 16.71 3.45 -10.63
CA GLY A 69 17.17 2.32 -11.45
C GLY A 69 16.77 0.95 -10.89
N ALA A 70 16.24 0.89 -9.67
CA ALA A 70 15.73 -0.33 -9.05
C ALA A 70 14.44 -0.84 -9.73
N SER A 71 14.11 -2.10 -9.45
CA SER A 71 12.82 -2.70 -9.78
C SER A 71 12.22 -3.38 -8.56
N SER A 72 10.89 -3.41 -8.47
CA SER A 72 10.17 -4.11 -7.41
C SER A 72 9.09 -5.01 -7.98
N THR A 73 8.78 -6.10 -7.26
CA THR A 73 7.65 -6.98 -7.56
C THR A 73 6.72 -7.02 -6.36
N VAL A 74 5.44 -6.76 -6.60
CA VAL A 74 4.42 -6.66 -5.56
C VAL A 74 3.33 -7.69 -5.84
N THR A 75 2.96 -8.48 -4.83
CA THR A 75 1.77 -9.34 -4.88
C THR A 75 0.80 -8.85 -3.82
N LEU A 76 -0.45 -8.61 -4.23
CA LEU A 76 -1.51 -8.06 -3.39
C LEU A 76 -2.69 -9.05 -3.39
N SER A 77 -3.24 -9.39 -2.23
CA SER A 77 -4.41 -10.26 -2.11
C SER A 77 -5.14 -10.05 -0.78
N LEU A 78 -6.48 -10.03 -0.81
CA LEU A 78 -7.34 -10.09 0.39
C LEU A 78 -7.99 -11.48 0.54
N SER A 79 -7.89 -12.33 -0.49
CA SER A 79 -8.44 -13.69 -0.49
C SER A 79 -7.45 -14.78 -0.07
N ALA A 80 -6.21 -14.42 0.28
CA ALA A 80 -5.22 -15.36 0.80
C ALA A 80 -5.70 -16.05 2.10
N PRO A 81 -5.39 -17.35 2.29
CA PRO A 81 -5.74 -18.07 3.51
C PRO A 81 -5.03 -17.48 4.73
N ALA A 82 -5.58 -17.73 5.93
CA ALA A 82 -5.08 -17.13 7.17
C ALA A 82 -3.60 -17.48 7.43
N GLU A 83 -3.17 -18.68 7.05
CA GLU A 83 -1.80 -19.18 7.17
C GLU A 83 -0.82 -18.44 6.24
N ALA A 84 -1.32 -17.78 5.19
CA ALA A 84 -0.56 -16.97 4.25
C ALA A 84 -0.78 -15.45 4.45
N ALA A 85 -1.49 -15.05 5.51
CA ALA A 85 -1.73 -13.65 5.79
C ALA A 85 -0.47 -12.95 6.32
N GLY A 86 -0.14 -11.80 5.74
CA GLY A 86 0.96 -10.96 6.23
C GLY A 86 1.45 -9.94 5.21
N ALA A 87 2.21 -8.96 5.69
CA ALA A 87 2.96 -8.03 4.86
C ALA A 87 4.45 -8.33 5.00
N THR A 88 5.12 -8.57 3.88
CA THR A 88 6.56 -8.73 3.84
C THR A 88 7.14 -7.79 2.78
N VAL A 89 8.25 -7.12 3.12
CA VAL A 89 9.06 -6.35 2.16
C VAL A 89 10.52 -6.69 2.41
N GLU A 90 11.22 -7.09 1.36
CA GLU A 90 12.64 -7.44 1.30
C GLU A 90 13.24 -6.54 0.25
N LEU A 91 14.37 -5.96 0.60
CA LEU A 91 15.16 -5.10 -0.24
C LEU A 91 16.51 -5.75 -0.43
N TRP A 92 16.90 -5.94 -1.69
CA TRP A 92 18.21 -6.48 -2.05
C TRP A 92 19.04 -5.39 -2.70
N GLY A 93 20.29 -5.26 -2.25
CA GLY A 93 21.25 -4.34 -2.82
C GLY A 93 22.66 -4.88 -2.72
N THR A 94 23.64 -4.05 -3.09
CA THR A 94 25.06 -4.43 -3.09
C THR A 94 25.60 -4.76 -1.70
N GLN A 95 24.90 -4.32 -0.64
CA GLN A 95 25.26 -4.57 0.77
C GLN A 95 24.46 -5.74 1.38
N GLY A 96 23.74 -6.52 0.56
CA GLY A 96 22.96 -7.67 1.01
C GLY A 96 21.45 -7.41 1.03
N GLU A 97 20.76 -8.09 1.94
CA GLU A 97 19.30 -8.09 2.09
C GLU A 97 18.87 -7.41 3.39
N THR A 98 17.75 -6.68 3.34
CA THR A 98 17.07 -6.15 4.53
C THR A 98 15.59 -6.42 4.44
N ARG A 99 14.97 -6.78 5.57
CA ARG A 99 13.53 -7.05 5.69
C ARG A 99 12.84 -5.99 6.50
N LEU A 100 11.63 -5.63 6.10
CA LEU A 100 10.75 -4.79 6.90
C LEU A 100 10.46 -5.49 8.24
N PRO A 101 10.60 -4.81 9.37
CA PRO A 101 10.27 -5.37 10.67
C PRO A 101 8.78 -5.68 10.78
N SER A 102 8.44 -6.54 11.74
CA SER A 102 7.03 -6.87 12.01
C SER A 102 6.24 -5.62 12.41
N TRP A 103 4.97 -5.59 12.01
CA TRP A 103 4.10 -4.46 12.31
C TRP A 103 3.82 -4.35 13.81
N GLY A 104 4.14 -3.20 14.41
CA GLY A 104 3.95 -2.90 15.83
C GLY A 104 2.55 -2.41 16.21
N GLY A 105 1.60 -2.34 15.27
CA GLY A 105 0.24 -1.87 15.50
C GLY A 105 -0.01 -0.38 15.19
N GLY A 106 -1.28 0.00 15.02
CA GLY A 106 -1.64 1.30 14.46
C GLY A 106 -1.57 2.49 15.43
N THR A 107 -1.74 2.30 16.74
CA THR A 107 -1.88 3.42 17.68
C THR A 107 -0.65 4.34 17.70
N GLY A 108 0.56 3.75 17.68
CA GLY A 108 1.80 4.52 17.61
C GLY A 108 1.94 5.26 16.28
N SER A 109 1.65 4.59 15.17
CA SER A 109 1.69 5.19 13.83
C SER A 109 0.71 6.35 13.66
N PHE A 110 -0.52 6.22 14.17
CA PHE A 110 -1.51 7.30 14.12
C PHE A 110 -1.10 8.50 14.96
N ARG A 111 -0.53 8.28 16.15
CA ARG A 111 0.02 9.36 16.98
C ARG A 111 1.12 10.11 16.22
N ALA A 112 2.08 9.37 15.66
CA ALA A 112 3.16 9.96 14.87
C ALA A 112 2.65 10.77 13.67
N ALA A 113 1.60 10.29 12.99
CA ALA A 113 0.98 11.01 11.88
C ALA A 113 0.32 12.33 12.32
N VAL A 114 -0.37 12.33 13.47
CA VAL A 114 -0.97 13.55 14.05
C VAL A 114 0.12 14.53 14.48
N ASP A 115 1.19 14.03 15.12
CA ASP A 115 2.31 14.87 15.55
C ASP A 115 3.00 15.53 14.34
N ALA A 116 3.22 14.78 13.26
CA ALA A 116 3.80 15.30 12.01
C ALA A 116 2.90 16.36 11.34
N LEU A 117 1.57 16.17 11.36
CA LEU A 117 0.62 17.15 10.85
C LEU A 117 0.66 18.44 11.68
N LEU A 118 0.67 18.33 13.02
CA LEU A 118 0.77 19.50 13.90
C LEU A 118 2.09 20.25 13.73
N ASP A 119 3.18 19.53 13.50
CA ASP A 119 4.47 20.15 13.21
C ASP A 119 4.43 20.95 11.90
N THR A 120 3.89 20.36 10.82
CA THR A 120 3.68 21.04 9.53
C THR A 120 2.87 22.33 9.69
N VAL A 121 1.79 22.30 10.48
CA VAL A 121 0.96 23.50 10.76
C VAL A 121 1.74 24.56 11.52
N ARG A 122 2.60 24.16 12.46
CA ARG A 122 3.36 25.08 13.31
C ARG A 122 4.54 25.72 12.58
N THR A 123 5.23 24.96 11.73
CA THR A 123 6.48 25.39 11.08
C THR A 123 6.25 25.93 9.68
N GLY A 124 5.17 25.50 9.01
CA GLY A 124 4.93 25.76 7.59
C GLY A 124 5.71 24.83 6.66
N GLU A 125 6.56 23.94 7.19
CA GLU A 125 7.33 22.99 6.40
C GLU A 125 6.50 21.76 6.04
N PRO A 126 6.38 21.39 4.75
CA PRO A 126 5.54 20.28 4.32
C PRO A 126 6.12 18.93 4.73
N HIS A 127 5.26 18.05 5.25
CA HIS A 127 5.63 16.66 5.50
C HIS A 127 5.69 15.87 4.17
N PRO A 128 6.66 14.95 3.97
CA PRO A 128 6.77 14.17 2.73
C PRO A 128 5.54 13.31 2.39
N CYS A 129 4.76 12.92 3.40
CA CYS A 129 3.46 12.23 3.22
C CYS A 129 2.31 13.24 3.11
N ASP A 130 2.33 14.10 2.10
CA ASP A 130 1.29 15.10 1.83
C ASP A 130 0.22 14.58 0.84
N ALA A 131 -0.69 15.47 0.43
CA ALA A 131 -1.72 15.16 -0.55
C ALA A 131 -1.14 14.84 -1.94
N THR A 132 0.00 15.44 -2.31
CA THR A 132 0.69 15.18 -3.57
C THR A 132 1.22 13.75 -3.60
N PHE A 133 1.79 13.28 -2.50
CA PHE A 133 2.20 11.88 -2.35
C PHE A 133 1.01 10.92 -2.47
N GLY A 134 -0.12 11.24 -1.81
CA GLY A 134 -1.35 10.47 -1.92
C GLY A 134 -1.91 10.39 -3.35
N LEU A 135 -1.87 11.52 -4.07
CA LEU A 135 -2.24 11.57 -5.48
C LEU A 135 -1.31 10.68 -6.32
N ARG A 136 0.01 10.77 -6.12
CA ARG A 136 0.96 9.96 -6.88
C ARG A 136 0.76 8.46 -6.69
N VAL A 137 0.52 8.03 -5.45
CA VAL A 137 0.16 6.64 -5.15
C VAL A 137 -1.10 6.23 -5.91
N THR A 138 -2.11 7.08 -5.93
CA THR A 138 -3.38 6.84 -6.63
C THR A 138 -3.19 6.72 -8.15
N GLU A 139 -2.36 7.59 -8.75
CA GLU A 139 -2.04 7.53 -10.18
C GLU A 139 -1.36 6.22 -10.58
N ILE A 140 -0.43 5.72 -9.75
CA ILE A 140 0.25 4.44 -10.01
C ILE A 140 -0.74 3.27 -9.95
N LEU A 141 -1.68 3.29 -9.01
CA LEU A 141 -2.71 2.25 -8.88
C LEU A 141 -3.72 2.32 -10.03
N ALA A 142 -4.11 3.53 -10.46
CA ALA A 142 -4.96 3.73 -11.63
C ALA A 142 -4.28 3.22 -12.91
N GLU A 143 -2.99 3.49 -13.10
CA GLU A 143 -2.22 2.92 -14.22
C GLU A 143 -2.19 1.39 -14.13
N ALA A 144 -1.98 0.82 -12.94
CA ALA A 144 -2.02 -0.63 -12.77
C ALA A 144 -3.39 -1.23 -13.15
N GLU A 145 -4.48 -0.58 -12.74
CA GLU A 145 -5.86 -0.98 -13.09
C GLU A 145 -6.09 -0.95 -14.61
N LEU A 146 -5.63 0.11 -15.29
CA LEU A 146 -5.67 0.19 -16.75
C LEU A 146 -4.88 -0.94 -17.42
N ARG A 147 -3.72 -1.33 -16.87
CA ARG A 147 -2.93 -2.47 -17.36
C ARG A 147 -3.63 -3.82 -17.16
N LEU A 148 -4.52 -3.93 -16.18
CA LEU A 148 -5.38 -5.10 -15.98
C LEU A 148 -6.61 -5.11 -16.91
N GLY A 149 -6.88 -4.00 -17.61
CA GLY A 149 -8.05 -3.87 -18.48
C GLY A 149 -9.36 -3.68 -17.71
N ARG A 150 -9.30 -3.01 -16.55
CA ARG A 150 -10.45 -2.69 -15.69
C ARG A 150 -10.75 -1.19 -15.72
#